data_AF-A0A844ELB6-F1
#
_entry.id   AF-A0A844ELB6-F1
#
_cell.length_a   1.000
_cell.length_b   1.000
_cell.length_c   1.000
_cell.angle_alpha   90.00
_cell.angle_beta   90.00
_cell.angle_gamma   90.00
#
_symmetry.space_group_name_H-M   'P 1'
#
loop_
_entity.id
_entity.type
_entity.pdbx_description
1 polymer ?
#
loop_
_entity_poly.entity_id
_entity_poly.type
_entity_poly.pdbx_seq_one_letter_code
_entity_poly.pdbx_strand_id
1 'polypeptide(L)'
;KAIYLDSDTVVLNDIGKLFDTDLGDNLVGAVSDHFIGHNPETMAYAEKAIGIDSQKYINSGVLLMNLKAMRESHFADHFLDLLNQYHFKSLAPDQDYMNAIARKRIYYLNPSWNIQISTPLDVTPWLIHYNLFAKPWRYEDCQRKEYFWKYAKNTAYYKALTDELAAMDDKEVARDQKNQADLIQLAVDTTNKPDTFAARTKQGVNIAL
;
A
#
# COMPACT_ATOMS: atom_id res chain seq x y z
N LYS A 1 19.33 0.44 -6.95
CA LYS A 1 18.04 0.74 -6.29
C LYS A 1 17.05 1.20 -7.37
N ALA A 2 15.76 1.13 -7.11
CA ALA A 2 14.71 1.75 -7.93
C ALA A 2 13.64 2.33 -7.00
N ILE A 3 12.90 3.33 -7.47
CA ILE A 3 11.70 3.84 -6.79
C ILE A 3 10.50 3.43 -7.62
N TYR A 4 9.53 2.79 -6.96
CA TYR A 4 8.20 2.53 -7.50
C TYR A 4 7.21 3.48 -6.85
N LEU A 5 6.32 4.07 -7.65
CA LEU A 5 5.24 4.96 -7.23
C LEU A 5 3.94 4.52 -7.92
N ASP A 6 2.85 4.41 -7.17
CA ASP A 6 1.51 4.29 -7.74
C ASP A 6 1.13 5.56 -8.52
N SER A 7 0.26 5.41 -9.51
CA SER A 7 -0.12 6.50 -10.43
C SER A 7 -0.95 7.60 -9.77
N ASP A 8 -1.56 7.31 -8.63
CA ASP A 8 -2.38 8.22 -7.81
C ASP A 8 -1.56 8.86 -6.68
N THR A 9 -0.30 9.18 -6.98
CA THR A 9 0.63 9.87 -6.07
C THR A 9 0.97 11.29 -6.55
N VAL A 10 1.35 12.15 -5.60
CA VAL A 10 1.89 13.50 -5.86
C VAL A 10 3.16 13.68 -5.06
N VAL A 11 4.28 13.92 -5.76
CA VAL A 11 5.60 14.16 -5.16
C VAL A 11 5.76 15.65 -4.84
N LEU A 12 6.13 15.97 -3.60
CA LEU A 12 6.24 17.34 -3.08
C LEU A 12 7.65 17.72 -2.60
N ASN A 13 8.54 16.74 -2.48
CA ASN A 13 9.95 16.93 -2.12
C ASN A 13 10.84 16.31 -3.20
N ASP A 14 12.14 16.60 -3.17
CA ASP A 14 13.11 16.03 -4.08
C ASP A 14 13.18 14.50 -3.91
N ILE A 15 12.67 13.77 -4.91
CA ILE A 15 12.61 12.31 -4.92
C ILE A 15 13.99 11.65 -4.87
N GLY A 16 15.06 12.38 -5.25
CA GLY A 16 16.44 11.92 -5.10
C GLY A 16 16.79 11.63 -3.65
N LYS A 17 16.23 12.38 -2.69
CA LYS A 17 16.43 12.12 -1.24
C LYS A 17 15.87 10.78 -0.80
N LEU A 18 14.73 10.36 -1.37
CA LEU A 18 14.22 9.01 -1.14
C LEU A 18 15.20 7.99 -1.73
N PHE A 19 15.66 8.20 -2.96
CA PHE A 19 16.58 7.29 -3.64
C PHE A 19 17.89 7.11 -2.86
N ASP A 20 18.41 8.18 -2.27
CA ASP A 20 19.66 8.20 -1.52
C ASP A 20 19.59 7.54 -0.15
N THR A 21 18.38 7.21 0.35
CA THR A 21 18.22 6.46 1.60
C THR A 21 19.03 5.16 1.56
N ASP A 22 19.83 4.94 2.59
CA ASP A 22 20.58 3.70 2.75
C ASP A 22 19.68 2.59 3.31
N LEU A 23 19.46 1.55 2.50
CA LEU A 23 18.66 0.39 2.88
C LEU A 23 19.47 -0.68 3.59
N GLY A 24 20.81 -0.61 3.57
CA GLY A 24 21.67 -1.73 3.94
C GLY A 24 21.29 -3.00 3.17
N ASP A 25 21.09 -4.10 3.90
CA ASP A 25 20.69 -5.40 3.34
C ASP A 25 19.17 -5.61 3.26
N ASN A 26 18.36 -4.58 3.57
CA ASN A 26 16.91 -4.66 3.42
C ASN A 26 16.52 -4.78 1.93
N LEU A 27 15.47 -5.55 1.67
CA LEU A 27 14.93 -5.79 0.34
C LEU A 27 14.18 -4.56 -0.18
N VAL A 28 13.44 -3.90 0.70
CA VAL A 28 12.58 -2.77 0.37
C VAL A 28 12.55 -1.76 1.51
N GLY A 29 12.46 -0.49 1.15
CA GLY A 29 12.08 0.60 2.05
C GLY A 29 10.66 1.06 1.74
N ALA A 30 9.80 1.14 2.76
CA ALA A 30 8.42 1.58 2.61
C ALA A 30 7.88 2.16 3.93
N VAL A 31 6.72 2.80 3.87
CA VAL A 31 6.00 3.33 5.04
C VAL A 31 4.90 2.36 5.42
N SER A 32 4.61 2.23 6.72
CA SER A 32 3.49 1.44 7.24
C SER A 32 2.15 1.87 6.62
N ASP A 33 1.29 0.90 6.32
CA ASP A 33 -0.05 1.14 5.79
C ASP A 33 -0.97 1.61 6.91
N HIS A 34 -1.51 2.82 6.76
CA HIS A 34 -2.31 3.45 7.81
C HIS A 34 -3.71 2.81 7.89
N PHE A 35 -4.28 2.34 6.77
CA PHE A 35 -5.56 1.64 6.77
C PHE A 35 -5.46 0.31 7.52
N ILE A 36 -4.41 -0.48 7.24
CA ILE A 36 -4.16 -1.76 7.92
C ILE A 36 -3.80 -1.56 9.40
N GLY A 37 -3.02 -0.54 9.72
CA GLY A 37 -2.51 -0.31 11.08
C GLY A 37 -3.50 0.28 12.08
N HIS A 38 -4.66 0.79 11.65
CA HIS A 38 -5.55 1.58 12.54
C HIS A 38 -7.02 1.16 12.53
N ASN A 39 -7.37 0.05 11.88
CA ASN A 39 -8.69 -0.54 11.94
C ASN A 39 -8.61 -1.96 12.55
N PRO A 40 -9.40 -2.31 13.59
CA PRO A 40 -9.25 -3.59 14.30
C PRO A 40 -9.33 -4.83 13.42
N GLU A 41 -10.23 -4.84 12.43
CA GLU A 41 -10.41 -5.97 11.51
C GLU A 41 -9.17 -6.17 10.62
N THR A 42 -8.64 -5.09 10.07
CA THR A 42 -7.45 -5.12 9.22
C THR A 42 -6.14 -5.34 9.99
N MET A 43 -6.06 -4.87 11.23
CA MET A 43 -4.95 -5.21 12.15
C MET A 43 -4.93 -6.71 12.44
N ALA A 44 -6.09 -7.29 12.77
CA ALA A 44 -6.23 -8.71 12.98
C ALA A 44 -5.86 -9.51 11.72
N TYR A 45 -6.18 -9.00 10.53
CA TYR A 45 -5.77 -9.57 9.27
C TYR A 45 -4.25 -9.60 9.08
N ALA A 46 -3.56 -8.47 9.28
CA ALA A 46 -2.10 -8.41 9.19
C ALA A 46 -1.42 -9.42 10.15
N GLU A 47 -1.91 -9.49 11.39
CA GLU A 47 -1.30 -10.34 12.42
C GLU A 47 -1.61 -11.83 12.24
N LYS A 48 -2.85 -12.17 11.89
CA LYS A 48 -3.33 -13.56 11.89
C LYS A 48 -3.33 -14.22 10.51
N ALA A 49 -3.49 -13.45 9.43
CA ALA A 49 -3.44 -13.98 8.07
C ALA A 49 -2.05 -13.81 7.45
N ILE A 50 -1.45 -12.63 7.55
CA ILE A 50 -0.13 -12.36 6.95
C ILE A 50 1.00 -12.81 7.89
N GLY A 51 0.82 -12.63 9.20
CA GLY A 51 1.82 -12.99 10.20
C GLY A 51 2.89 -11.91 10.37
N ILE A 52 2.47 -10.64 10.33
CA ILE A 52 3.29 -9.45 10.61
C ILE A 52 2.57 -8.57 11.63
N ASP A 53 3.32 -7.88 12.46
CA ASP A 53 2.79 -6.82 13.34
C ASP A 53 2.05 -5.79 12.48
N SER A 54 0.80 -5.48 12.84
CA SER A 54 -0.07 -4.58 12.08
C SER A 54 0.53 -3.18 11.91
N GLN A 55 1.34 -2.70 12.86
CA GLN A 55 2.03 -1.41 12.77
C GLN A 55 3.23 -1.42 11.81
N LYS A 56 3.66 -2.62 11.40
CA LYS A 56 4.80 -2.88 10.52
C LYS A 56 4.38 -3.37 9.13
N TYR A 57 3.09 -3.61 8.91
CA TYR A 57 2.59 -3.91 7.59
C TYR A 57 2.73 -2.65 6.72
N ILE A 58 3.46 -2.74 5.61
CA ILE A 58 3.77 -1.61 4.72
C ILE A 58 2.75 -1.43 3.60
N ASN A 59 2.56 -0.18 3.16
CA ASN A 59 1.86 0.13 1.92
C ASN A 59 2.79 -0.05 0.71
N SER A 60 2.31 -0.67 -0.37
CA SER A 60 3.11 -0.95 -1.59
C SER A 60 3.09 0.16 -2.63
N GLY A 61 2.34 1.24 -2.43
CA GLY A 61 2.23 2.32 -3.42
C GLY A 61 3.44 3.25 -3.50
N VAL A 62 4.36 3.17 -2.54
CA VAL A 62 5.65 3.88 -2.58
C VAL A 62 6.74 2.97 -2.04
N LEU A 63 7.62 2.50 -2.91
CA LEU A 63 8.69 1.57 -2.55
C LEU A 63 10.05 2.09 -3.00
N LEU A 64 11.03 2.07 -2.09
CA LEU A 64 12.44 2.11 -2.44
C LEU A 64 12.97 0.68 -2.50
N MET A 65 13.29 0.19 -3.68
CA MET A 65 13.62 -1.22 -3.91
C MET A 65 15.13 -1.44 -3.98
N ASN A 66 15.66 -2.33 -3.12
CA ASN A 66 17.03 -2.81 -3.22
C ASN A 66 17.13 -3.94 -4.25
N LEU A 67 17.15 -3.56 -5.53
CA LEU A 67 17.16 -4.52 -6.63
C LEU A 67 18.35 -5.50 -6.61
N LYS A 68 19.49 -5.12 -5.99
CA LYS A 68 20.63 -6.03 -5.82
C LYS A 68 20.27 -7.13 -4.81
N ALA A 69 19.85 -6.74 -3.61
CA ALA A 69 19.45 -7.69 -2.57
C ALA A 69 18.28 -8.58 -2.99
N MET A 70 17.28 -8.03 -3.71
CA MET A 70 16.16 -8.81 -4.23
C MET A 70 16.56 -9.87 -5.25
N ARG A 71 17.55 -9.58 -6.12
CA ARG A 71 18.10 -10.58 -7.04
C ARG A 71 18.92 -11.64 -6.31
N GLU A 72 19.76 -11.22 -5.37
CA GLU A 72 20.59 -12.12 -4.57
C GLU A 72 19.77 -13.05 -3.67
N SER A 73 18.57 -12.63 -3.25
CA SER A 73 17.63 -13.45 -2.48
C SER A 73 16.63 -14.23 -3.35
N HIS A 74 16.75 -14.19 -4.67
CA HIS A 74 15.77 -14.79 -5.59
C HIS A 74 14.31 -14.38 -5.30
N PHE A 75 14.10 -13.11 -4.92
CA PHE A 75 12.80 -12.63 -4.42
C PHE A 75 11.66 -12.88 -5.41
N ALA A 76 11.86 -12.59 -6.69
CA ALA A 76 10.83 -12.75 -7.72
C ALA A 76 10.47 -14.23 -7.95
N ASP A 77 11.47 -15.11 -7.98
CA ASP A 77 11.26 -16.55 -8.13
C ASP A 77 10.47 -17.07 -6.92
N HIS A 78 10.89 -16.70 -5.70
CA HIS A 78 10.22 -17.08 -4.45
C HIS A 78 8.78 -16.56 -4.37
N PHE A 79 8.54 -15.33 -4.82
CA PHE A 79 7.19 -14.76 -4.94
C PHE A 79 6.32 -15.61 -5.88
N LEU A 80 6.82 -15.95 -7.07
CA LEU A 80 6.09 -16.73 -8.06
C LEU A 80 5.85 -18.16 -7.59
N ASP A 81 6.82 -18.78 -6.91
CA ASP A 81 6.69 -20.11 -6.33
C ASP A 81 5.55 -20.14 -5.29
N LEU A 82 5.55 -19.17 -4.36
CA LEU A 82 4.48 -19.05 -3.39
C LEU A 82 3.12 -18.79 -4.06
N LEU A 83 3.07 -17.91 -5.07
CA LEU A 83 1.83 -17.57 -5.78
C LEU A 83 1.25 -18.76 -6.56
N ASN A 84 2.11 -19.59 -7.17
CA ASN A 84 1.69 -20.76 -7.93
C ASN A 84 1.34 -21.94 -7.02
N GLN A 85 2.02 -22.08 -5.89
CA GLN A 85 1.80 -23.17 -4.95
C GLN A 85 0.61 -22.92 -4.01
N TYR A 86 0.48 -21.68 -3.52
CA TYR A 86 -0.51 -21.29 -2.52
C TYR A 86 -1.44 -20.22 -3.07
N HIS A 87 -2.73 -20.46 -2.91
CA HIS A 87 -3.77 -19.59 -3.44
C HIS A 87 -4.35 -18.74 -2.30
N PHE A 88 -3.46 -18.01 -1.63
CA PHE A 88 -3.83 -17.22 -0.45
C PHE A 88 -4.87 -16.17 -0.83
N LYS A 89 -6.02 -16.22 -0.15
CA LYS A 89 -6.97 -15.12 -0.19
C LYS A 89 -6.28 -13.87 0.38
N SER A 90 -6.33 -12.77 -0.34
CA SER A 90 -5.50 -11.58 -0.10
C SER A 90 -6.33 -10.32 -0.28
N LEU A 91 -6.02 -9.27 0.47
CA LEU A 91 -6.66 -7.95 0.33
C LEU A 91 -6.04 -7.19 -0.84
N ALA A 92 -4.71 -7.20 -0.89
CA ALA A 92 -3.89 -6.57 -1.90
C ALA A 92 -2.76 -7.55 -2.22
N PRO A 93 -2.93 -8.46 -3.21
CA PRO A 93 -2.03 -9.59 -3.41
C PRO A 93 -0.55 -9.22 -3.49
N ASP A 94 -0.17 -8.23 -4.30
CA ASP A 94 1.22 -7.77 -4.39
C ASP A 94 1.77 -7.27 -3.04
N GLN A 95 0.97 -6.48 -2.31
CA GLN A 95 1.32 -5.92 -1.01
C GLN A 95 1.43 -6.99 0.08
N ASP A 96 0.50 -7.95 0.10
CA ASP A 96 0.45 -9.03 1.09
C ASP A 96 1.64 -9.98 0.94
N TYR A 97 1.94 -10.39 -0.30
CA TYR A 97 3.11 -11.21 -0.59
C TYR A 97 4.40 -10.45 -0.27
N MET A 98 4.51 -9.16 -0.64
CA MET A 98 5.67 -8.33 -0.31
C MET A 98 5.89 -8.28 1.21
N ASN A 99 4.84 -7.98 1.97
CA ASN A 99 4.90 -7.95 3.43
C ASN A 99 5.29 -9.31 4.02
N ALA A 100 4.65 -10.40 3.57
CA ALA A 100 4.92 -11.74 4.09
C ALA A 100 6.36 -12.20 3.81
N ILE A 101 6.84 -11.99 2.58
CA ILE A 101 8.16 -12.41 2.12
C ILE A 101 9.26 -11.51 2.74
N ALA A 102 9.06 -10.19 2.72
CA ALA A 102 10.10 -9.25 3.14
C ALA A 102 10.06 -8.89 4.63
N ARG A 103 9.13 -9.40 5.46
CA ARG A 103 8.90 -8.95 6.86
C ARG A 103 10.13 -8.82 7.77
N LYS A 104 11.23 -9.51 7.49
CA LYS A 104 12.49 -9.43 8.26
C LYS A 104 13.51 -8.44 7.68
N ARG A 105 13.26 -7.92 6.49
CA ARG A 105 14.17 -7.14 5.64
C ARG A 105 13.46 -5.93 5.02
N ILE A 106 12.58 -5.29 5.80
CA ILE A 106 11.94 -4.02 5.46
C ILE A 106 12.65 -2.90 6.21
N TYR A 107 13.02 -1.85 5.48
CA TYR A 107 13.42 -0.57 6.05
C TYR A 107 12.19 0.34 6.18
N TYR A 108 11.86 0.78 7.39
CA TYR A 108 10.71 1.68 7.59
C TYR A 108 11.12 3.11 7.30
N LEU A 109 10.55 3.67 6.23
CA LEU A 109 10.81 5.04 5.79
C LEU A 109 10.11 6.07 6.69
N ASN A 110 10.56 7.31 6.62
CA ASN A 110 9.85 8.43 7.23
C ASN A 110 8.40 8.50 6.67
N PRO A 111 7.35 8.60 7.51
CA PRO A 111 5.96 8.65 7.07
C PRO A 111 5.64 9.72 6.02
N SER A 112 6.38 10.83 6.01
CA SER A 112 6.24 11.89 5.02
C SER A 112 6.44 11.42 3.57
N TRP A 113 7.12 10.29 3.34
CA TRP A 113 7.32 9.71 2.01
C TRP A 113 6.12 8.93 1.46
N ASN A 114 5.09 8.66 2.25
CA ASN A 114 3.86 8.03 1.78
C ASN A 114 2.70 8.42 2.70
N ILE A 115 2.23 9.65 2.52
CA ILE A 115 1.06 10.17 3.21
C ILE A 115 -0.20 9.64 2.53
N GLN A 116 -0.90 8.77 3.22
CA GLN A 116 -2.13 8.12 2.76
C GLN A 116 -3.35 8.98 3.10
N ILE A 117 -4.51 8.69 2.49
CA ILE A 117 -5.76 9.44 2.76
C ILE A 117 -6.12 9.43 4.25
N SER A 118 -5.89 8.31 4.93
CA SER A 118 -6.21 8.17 6.35
C SER A 118 -5.14 8.73 7.29
N THR A 119 -3.99 9.18 6.78
CA THR A 119 -2.89 9.72 7.59
C THR A 119 -3.27 11.10 8.17
N PRO A 120 -3.11 11.31 9.50
CA PRO A 120 -3.37 12.58 10.18
C PRO A 120 -2.76 13.82 9.49
N LEU A 121 -3.45 14.97 9.61
CA LEU A 121 -3.10 16.21 8.92
C LEU A 121 -1.87 16.93 9.49
N ASP A 122 -1.43 16.58 10.69
CA ASP A 122 -0.25 17.15 11.36
C ASP A 122 1.08 16.64 10.79
N VAL A 123 1.06 15.58 9.99
CA VAL A 123 2.24 15.10 9.28
C VAL A 123 2.46 15.92 8.01
N THR A 124 3.63 16.55 7.92
CA THR A 124 4.03 17.32 6.74
C THR A 124 4.30 16.38 5.55
N PRO A 125 3.61 16.55 4.40
CA PRO A 125 3.77 15.64 3.28
C PRO A 125 5.02 15.93 2.44
N TRP A 126 5.79 14.89 2.14
CA TRP A 126 6.82 14.92 1.08
C TRP A 126 6.34 14.18 -0.17
N LEU A 127 5.43 13.23 -0.01
CA LEU A 127 4.70 12.55 -1.08
C LEU A 127 3.32 12.14 -0.55
N ILE A 128 2.28 12.44 -1.32
CA ILE A 128 0.89 12.08 -1.01
C ILE A 128 0.46 10.95 -1.92
N HIS A 129 -0.09 9.90 -1.36
CA HIS A 129 -0.70 8.78 -2.06
C HIS A 129 -2.21 8.81 -1.80
N TYR A 130 -3.00 9.10 -2.83
CA TYR A 130 -4.46 9.13 -2.74
C TYR A 130 -5.04 7.72 -2.77
N ASN A 131 -4.55 6.82 -1.90
CA ASN A 131 -4.89 5.40 -1.87
C ASN A 131 -6.37 5.12 -1.56
N LEU A 132 -6.82 3.88 -1.78
CA LEU A 132 -8.22 3.47 -1.62
C LEU A 132 -9.16 4.24 -2.58
N PHE A 133 -10.34 4.67 -2.09
CA PHE A 133 -11.45 5.15 -2.92
C PHE A 133 -11.52 6.68 -3.02
N ALA A 134 -11.07 7.41 -1.99
CA ALA A 134 -11.25 8.87 -1.90
C ALA A 134 -10.26 9.64 -2.78
N LYS A 135 -10.52 9.69 -4.08
CA LYS A 135 -9.68 10.40 -5.06
C LYS A 135 -10.04 11.89 -5.15
N PRO A 136 -9.06 12.80 -5.33
CA PRO A 136 -9.31 14.24 -5.42
C PRO A 136 -10.05 14.67 -6.71
N TRP A 137 -10.08 13.81 -7.73
CA TRP A 137 -10.90 13.97 -8.94
C TRP A 137 -12.27 13.27 -8.85
N ARG A 138 -12.62 12.71 -7.69
CA ARG A 138 -13.94 12.11 -7.42
C ARG A 138 -14.64 12.69 -6.18
N TYR A 139 -13.90 13.27 -5.24
CA TYR A 139 -14.47 13.80 -3.99
C TYR A 139 -14.03 15.23 -3.74
N GLU A 140 -15.01 16.13 -3.60
CA GLU A 140 -14.77 17.54 -3.27
C GLU A 140 -14.21 17.73 -1.86
N ASP A 141 -14.48 16.83 -0.93
CA ASP A 141 -13.96 16.85 0.43
C ASP A 141 -12.70 15.98 0.61
N CYS A 142 -12.11 15.50 -0.49
CA CYS A 142 -10.86 14.74 -0.45
C CYS A 142 -9.77 15.55 0.27
N GLN A 143 -9.18 14.95 1.29
CA GLN A 143 -8.11 15.56 2.06
C GLN A 143 -6.89 15.84 1.17
N ARG A 144 -6.24 17.00 1.39
CA ARG A 144 -5.04 17.42 0.66
C ARG A 144 -5.24 17.52 -0.87
N LYS A 145 -6.49 17.67 -1.36
CA LYS A 145 -6.79 17.74 -2.81
C LYS A 145 -6.11 18.92 -3.51
N GLU A 146 -5.77 19.98 -2.78
CA GLU A 146 -5.10 21.17 -3.31
C GLU A 146 -3.75 20.85 -3.95
N TYR A 147 -3.03 19.84 -3.45
CA TYR A 147 -1.77 19.40 -4.03
C TYR A 147 -1.96 18.72 -5.38
N PHE A 148 -2.95 17.83 -5.51
CA PHE A 148 -3.30 17.21 -6.79
C PHE A 148 -3.72 18.26 -7.81
N TRP A 149 -4.68 19.12 -7.46
CA TRP A 149 -5.22 20.11 -8.39
C TRP A 149 -4.22 21.19 -8.79
N LYS A 150 -3.23 21.49 -7.94
CA LYS A 150 -2.10 22.36 -8.29
C LYS A 150 -1.35 21.88 -9.54
N TYR A 151 -1.16 20.57 -9.70
CA TYR A 151 -0.48 19.98 -10.86
C TYR A 151 -1.45 19.61 -11.99
N ALA A 152 -2.59 18.99 -11.66
CA ALA A 152 -3.56 18.51 -12.64
C ALA A 152 -4.01 19.59 -13.64
N LYS A 153 -4.16 20.85 -13.17
CA LYS A 153 -4.53 22.00 -14.01
C LYS A 153 -3.55 22.34 -15.14
N ASN A 154 -2.31 21.86 -15.05
CA ASN A 154 -1.27 22.09 -16.06
C ASN A 154 -1.15 20.91 -17.04
N THR A 155 -2.07 19.94 -16.98
CA THR A 155 -2.06 18.75 -17.84
C THR A 155 -3.18 18.81 -18.88
N ALA A 156 -3.03 18.05 -19.97
CA ALA A 156 -4.09 17.89 -20.97
C ALA A 156 -5.35 17.19 -20.42
N TYR A 157 -5.25 16.57 -19.23
CA TYR A 157 -6.33 15.83 -18.60
C TYR A 157 -7.20 16.67 -17.67
N TYR A 158 -6.86 17.95 -17.44
CA TYR A 158 -7.57 18.79 -16.47
C TYR A 158 -9.08 18.79 -16.67
N LYS A 159 -9.54 18.99 -17.92
CA LYS A 159 -10.97 18.98 -18.25
C LYS A 159 -11.61 17.63 -17.93
N ALA A 160 -10.99 16.53 -18.33
CA ALA A 160 -11.53 15.19 -18.07
C ALA A 160 -11.65 14.91 -16.56
N LEU A 161 -10.64 15.30 -15.77
CA LEU A 161 -10.66 15.15 -14.32
C LEU A 161 -11.75 16.01 -13.66
N THR A 162 -11.97 17.25 -14.13
CA THR A 162 -13.05 18.10 -13.60
C THR A 162 -14.43 17.62 -14.03
N ASP A 163 -14.55 17.08 -15.24
CA ASP A 163 -15.81 16.48 -15.72
C ASP A 163 -16.15 15.24 -14.88
N GLU A 164 -15.16 14.39 -14.55
CA GLU A 164 -15.33 13.22 -13.68
C GLU A 164 -15.77 13.64 -12.26
N LEU A 165 -15.10 14.65 -11.68
CA LEU A 165 -15.48 15.19 -10.37
C LEU A 165 -16.92 15.71 -10.36
N ALA A 166 -17.33 16.43 -11.41
CA ALA A 166 -18.68 16.97 -11.54
C ALA A 166 -19.74 15.90 -11.83
N ALA A 167 -19.35 14.74 -12.36
CA ALA A 167 -20.24 13.63 -12.67
C ALA A 167 -20.51 12.71 -11.46
N MET A 168 -19.84 12.94 -10.33
CA MET A 168 -20.03 12.15 -9.12
C MET A 168 -21.44 12.33 -8.56
N ASP A 169 -22.08 11.20 -8.27
CA ASP A 169 -23.44 11.15 -7.74
C ASP A 169 -23.53 10.19 -6.54
N ASP A 170 -24.70 10.18 -5.89
CA ASP A 170 -24.95 9.35 -4.71
C ASP A 170 -24.77 7.85 -4.98
N LYS A 171 -24.96 7.39 -6.22
CA LYS A 171 -24.80 5.97 -6.57
C LYS A 171 -23.32 5.58 -6.62
N GLU A 172 -22.50 6.43 -7.23
CA GLU A 172 -21.04 6.23 -7.25
C GLU A 172 -20.46 6.29 -5.84
N VAL A 173 -20.92 7.24 -5.01
CA VAL A 173 -20.52 7.32 -3.59
C VAL A 173 -20.94 6.07 -2.82
N ALA A 174 -22.18 5.61 -2.98
CA ALA A 174 -22.67 4.39 -2.32
C ALA A 174 -21.91 3.14 -2.78
N ARG A 175 -21.52 3.07 -4.06
CA ARG A 175 -20.68 1.98 -4.57
C ARG A 175 -19.32 1.96 -3.90
N ASP A 176 -18.66 3.10 -3.78
CA ASP A 176 -17.32 3.18 -3.19
C ASP A 176 -17.36 2.89 -1.67
N GLN A 177 -18.41 3.35 -0.97
CA GLN A 177 -18.67 2.97 0.42
C GLN A 177 -18.88 1.45 0.58
N LYS A 178 -19.65 0.84 -0.33
CA LYS A 178 -19.85 -0.60 -0.35
C LYS A 178 -18.52 -1.34 -0.59
N ASN A 179 -17.73 -0.89 -1.56
CA ASN A 179 -16.42 -1.50 -1.85
C ASN A 179 -15.48 -1.41 -0.64
N GLN A 180 -15.50 -0.30 0.10
CA GLN A 180 -14.74 -0.17 1.35
C GLN A 180 -15.23 -1.15 2.43
N ALA A 181 -16.55 -1.30 2.60
CA ALA A 181 -17.11 -2.27 3.53
C ALA A 181 -16.79 -3.72 3.12
N ASP A 182 -16.88 -4.04 1.82
CA ASP A 182 -16.51 -5.33 1.27
C ASP A 182 -15.01 -5.64 1.50
N LEU A 183 -14.13 -4.64 1.42
CA LEU A 183 -12.71 -4.80 1.70
C LEU A 183 -12.44 -5.13 3.18
N ILE A 184 -13.16 -4.50 4.10
CA ILE A 184 -13.08 -4.82 5.53
C ILE A 184 -13.63 -6.23 5.78
N GLN A 185 -14.77 -6.57 5.18
CA GLN A 185 -15.34 -7.92 5.30
C GLN A 185 -14.39 -8.98 4.73
N LEU A 186 -13.70 -8.66 3.63
CA LEU A 186 -12.67 -9.52 3.06
C LEU A 186 -11.53 -9.78 4.05
N ALA A 187 -11.14 -8.79 4.86
CA ALA A 187 -10.11 -8.92 5.89
C ALA A 187 -10.56 -9.89 6.99
N VAL A 188 -11.81 -9.74 7.46
CA VAL A 188 -12.43 -10.61 8.46
C VAL A 188 -12.52 -12.04 7.94
N ASP A 189 -13.04 -12.23 6.73
CA ASP A 189 -13.19 -13.54 6.11
C ASP A 189 -11.85 -14.26 5.96
N THR A 190 -10.81 -13.51 5.56
CA THR A 190 -9.48 -14.06 5.30
C THR A 190 -8.74 -14.41 6.58
N THR A 191 -8.92 -13.60 7.63
CA THR A 191 -8.39 -13.87 8.98
C THR A 191 -8.81 -15.24 9.51
N ASN A 192 -10.03 -15.68 9.17
CA ASN A 192 -10.60 -16.94 9.62
C ASN A 192 -10.31 -18.12 8.68
N LYS A 193 -9.53 -17.92 7.60
CA LYS A 193 -9.18 -19.02 6.69
C LYS A 193 -8.12 -19.93 7.30
N PRO A 194 -8.21 -21.25 7.06
CA PRO A 194 -7.20 -22.20 7.53
C PRO A 194 -5.88 -22.11 6.74
N ASP A 195 -5.94 -21.59 5.51
CA ASP A 195 -4.79 -21.47 4.62
C ASP A 195 -4.42 -20.00 4.40
N THR A 196 -3.41 -19.54 5.14
CA THR A 196 -2.89 -18.17 5.15
C THR A 196 -1.36 -18.20 5.23
N PHE A 197 -0.69 -17.08 4.94
CA PHE A 197 0.76 -16.97 5.10
C PHE A 197 1.21 -17.32 6.53
N ALA A 198 0.49 -16.82 7.54
CA ALA A 198 0.77 -17.11 8.94
C ALA A 198 0.58 -18.59 9.27
N ALA A 199 -0.49 -19.23 8.77
CA ALA A 199 -0.75 -20.65 8.99
C ALA A 199 0.33 -21.52 8.35
N ARG A 200 0.72 -21.23 7.11
CA ARG A 200 1.80 -21.95 6.40
C ARG A 200 3.17 -21.75 7.05
N THR A 201 3.46 -20.53 7.52
CA THR A 201 4.68 -20.28 8.32
C THR A 201 4.72 -21.18 9.56
N LYS A 202 3.61 -21.32 10.30
CA LYS A 202 3.52 -22.20 11.48
C LYS A 202 3.68 -23.69 11.14
N GLN A 203 3.37 -24.08 9.91
CA GLN A 203 3.57 -25.43 9.39
C GLN A 203 4.99 -25.66 8.83
N GLY A 204 5.89 -24.67 8.95
CA GLY A 204 7.29 -24.78 8.52
C GLY A 204 7.54 -24.39 7.07
N VAL A 205 6.55 -23.84 6.36
CA VAL A 205 6.76 -23.29 5.00
C VAL A 205 7.66 -22.06 5.10
N ASN A 206 8.73 -22.04 4.32
CA ASN A 206 9.62 -20.89 4.26
C ASN A 206 8.96 -19.77 3.45
N ILE A 207 8.30 -18.83 4.12
CA ILE A 207 7.67 -17.68 3.46
C ILE A 207 8.59 -16.46 3.43
N ALA A 208 9.29 -16.17 4.53
CA ALA A 208 10.08 -14.95 4.67
C ALA A 208 11.55 -15.16 4.33
N LEU A 209 12.13 -14.21 3.61
CA LEU A 209 13.55 -14.16 3.21
C LEU A 209 14.42 -13.29 4.13
#